data_AF-A0A9P0K4R0-F1
#
_entry.id   AF-A0A9P0K4R0-F1
#
_cell.length_a   1.000
_cell.length_b   1.000
_cell.length_c   1.000
_cell.angle_alpha   90.00
_cell.angle_beta   90.00
_cell.angle_gamma   90.00
#
_symmetry.space_group_name_H-M   'P 1'
#
loop_
_entity.id
_entity.type
_entity.pdbx_description
1 polymer ?
#
loop_
_entity_poly.entity_id
_entity_poly.type
_entity_poly.pdbx_seq_one_letter_code
_entity_poly.pdbx_strand_id
1 'polypeptide(L)'
;MSRDRASRRFYRMDSSYNLLGFMDHGMIAEEQNRWTFEVAWEAANKVGGIYTVIRSKAFVSTEELGDQYCLIGPYKEHCARTEVEEGPLGSESLNKAVNVIRDRGYKVHTGRWLVDGNPQIILMDVGSAAWKLDEFKSELWNKTNIGIPHLDIECNDAIILGYMVADFLSEVKGRFKKMCFNPALN
;
A
#
# COMPACT_ATOMS: atom_id res chain seq x y z
N MET A 1 7.82 1.29 -23.86
CA MET A 1 8.38 0.00 -24.35
C MET A 1 8.96 0.24 -25.75
N SER A 2 10.24 -0.09 -26.00
CA SER A 2 10.83 0.06 -27.35
C SER A 2 10.31 -1.03 -28.30
N ARG A 3 10.19 -0.68 -29.59
CA ARG A 3 9.72 -1.55 -30.70
C ARG A 3 10.45 -2.89 -30.76
N ASP A 4 11.73 -2.94 -30.36
CA ASP A 4 12.54 -4.17 -30.29
C ASP A 4 12.12 -5.15 -29.18
N ARG A 5 11.44 -4.68 -28.13
CA ARG A 5 10.90 -5.57 -27.08
C ARG A 5 9.60 -6.23 -27.50
N ALA A 6 8.85 -5.64 -28.44
CA ALA A 6 7.57 -6.17 -28.89
C ALA A 6 7.74 -7.37 -29.85
N SER A 7 8.76 -7.32 -30.72
CA SER A 7 9.06 -8.39 -31.69
C SER A 7 9.57 -9.69 -31.05
N ARG A 8 10.27 -9.61 -29.91
CA ARG A 8 10.75 -10.79 -29.15
C ARG A 8 9.64 -11.57 -28.46
N ARG A 9 8.42 -11.01 -28.33
CA ARG A 9 7.31 -11.70 -27.66
C ARG A 9 6.76 -12.88 -28.49
N PHE A 10 7.04 -12.91 -29.80
CA PHE A 10 6.58 -13.97 -30.71
C PHE A 10 7.60 -15.09 -30.96
N TYR A 11 8.87 -14.92 -30.56
CA TYR A 11 9.88 -15.97 -30.64
C TYR A 11 10.39 -16.26 -29.22
N ARG A 12 9.87 -17.33 -28.60
CA ARG A 12 10.35 -17.83 -27.31
C ARG A 12 11.80 -18.28 -27.47
N MET A 13 12.74 -17.39 -27.17
CA MET A 13 14.11 -17.73 -26.88
C MET A 13 14.30 -17.46 -25.38
N ASP A 14 14.52 -18.53 -24.62
CA ASP A 14 14.54 -18.57 -23.16
C ASP A 14 15.33 -17.42 -22.52
N SER A 15 14.59 -16.39 -22.09
CA SER A 15 15.08 -15.32 -21.20
C SER A 15 14.75 -15.63 -19.73
N SER A 16 14.33 -16.86 -19.45
CA SER A 16 13.88 -17.40 -18.16
C SER A 16 14.93 -17.24 -17.07
N TYR A 17 16.22 -17.37 -17.40
CA TYR A 17 17.32 -17.21 -16.44
C TYR A 17 17.44 -15.82 -15.82
N ASN A 18 17.05 -14.75 -16.52
CA ASN A 18 17.13 -13.39 -15.97
C ASN A 18 15.91 -13.03 -15.11
N LEU A 19 14.72 -13.58 -15.42
CA LEU A 19 13.49 -13.30 -14.66
C LEU A 19 13.42 -14.08 -13.36
N LEU A 20 13.96 -15.30 -13.31
CA LEU A 20 14.04 -16.12 -12.10
C LEU A 20 14.84 -15.44 -10.98
N GLY A 21 15.80 -14.57 -11.31
CA GLY A 21 16.57 -13.81 -10.32
C GLY A 21 15.80 -12.66 -9.65
N PHE A 22 14.66 -12.24 -10.22
CA PHE A 22 13.81 -11.18 -9.66
C PHE A 22 12.53 -11.71 -9.02
N MET A 23 12.10 -12.93 -9.35
CA MET A 23 10.91 -13.59 -8.79
C MET A 23 11.29 -14.50 -7.63
N ASP A 24 11.87 -13.90 -6.59
CA ASP A 24 12.39 -14.60 -5.41
C ASP A 24 11.44 -14.51 -4.20
N HIS A 25 10.18 -14.12 -4.42
CA HIS A 25 9.19 -13.86 -3.38
C HIS A 25 9.68 -12.86 -2.32
N GLY A 26 10.47 -11.86 -2.73
CA GLY A 26 10.90 -10.76 -1.87
C GLY A 26 12.15 -11.02 -1.06
N MET A 27 12.86 -12.14 -1.25
CA MET A 27 14.08 -12.45 -0.49
C MET A 27 15.13 -11.33 -0.58
N ILE A 28 15.48 -10.90 -1.80
CA ILE A 28 16.44 -9.80 -2.02
C ILE A 28 15.85 -8.47 -1.52
N ALA A 29 14.53 -8.27 -1.64
CA ALA A 29 13.89 -7.06 -1.15
C ALA A 29 13.95 -6.96 0.38
N GLU A 30 13.77 -8.07 1.09
CA GLU A 30 13.89 -8.15 2.54
C GLU A 30 15.34 -7.90 2.99
N GLU A 31 16.32 -8.57 2.38
CA GLU A 31 17.75 -8.38 2.67
C GLU A 31 18.18 -6.92 2.52
N GLN A 32 17.66 -6.25 1.49
CA GLN A 32 17.95 -4.84 1.21
C GLN A 32 17.08 -3.86 2.00
N ASN A 33 16.17 -4.36 2.85
CA ASN A 33 15.15 -3.57 3.55
C ASN A 33 14.38 -2.63 2.59
N ARG A 34 14.06 -3.15 1.40
CA ARG A 34 13.40 -2.44 0.31
C ARG A 34 11.91 -2.77 0.33
N TRP A 35 11.08 -1.75 0.51
CA TRP A 35 9.64 -1.86 0.68
C TRP A 35 8.89 -1.19 -0.46
N THR A 36 7.76 -1.77 -0.86
CA THR A 36 6.85 -1.20 -1.86
C THR A 36 5.45 -1.08 -1.28
N PHE A 37 4.92 0.14 -1.27
CA PHE A 37 3.54 0.41 -0.89
C PHE A 37 2.78 0.86 -2.13
N GLU A 38 1.72 0.14 -2.49
CA GLU A 38 0.83 0.51 -3.59
C GLU A 38 -0.49 1.02 -3.03
N VAL A 39 -0.79 2.29 -3.27
CA VAL A 39 -1.92 2.99 -2.66
C VAL A 39 -2.97 3.26 -3.73
N ALA A 40 -4.20 2.83 -3.51
CA ALA A 40 -5.29 3.11 -4.42
C ALA A 40 -6.65 3.11 -3.72
N TRP A 41 -7.56 3.94 -4.22
CA TRP A 41 -8.95 3.96 -3.78
C TRP A 41 -9.66 2.61 -4.02
N GLU A 42 -9.23 1.89 -5.06
CA GLU A 42 -9.84 0.62 -5.48
C GLU A 42 -9.13 -0.64 -4.92
N ALA A 43 -8.16 -0.49 -4.00
CA ALA A 43 -7.56 -1.64 -3.32
C ALA A 43 -8.58 -2.31 -2.38
N ALA A 44 -8.97 -3.55 -2.69
CA ALA A 44 -10.08 -4.28 -2.05
C ALA A 44 -11.42 -3.50 -2.01
N ASN A 45 -11.63 -2.60 -2.98
CA ASN A 45 -12.83 -1.78 -3.10
C ASN A 45 -13.20 -1.63 -4.58
N LYS A 46 -14.10 -2.48 -5.08
CA LYS A 46 -14.43 -2.50 -6.50
C LYS A 46 -15.31 -1.31 -6.90
N VAL A 47 -14.71 -0.33 -7.58
CA VAL A 47 -15.41 0.82 -8.17
C VAL A 47 -15.42 0.73 -9.71
N GLY A 48 -14.27 0.41 -10.32
CA GLY A 48 -14.11 0.44 -11.77
C GLY A 48 -12.94 -0.40 -12.28
N GLY A 49 -12.24 0.13 -13.28
CA GLY A 49 -11.19 -0.58 -13.99
C GLY A 49 -9.90 -0.75 -13.17
N ILE A 50 -9.60 0.17 -12.26
CA ILE A 50 -8.35 0.16 -11.49
C ILE A 50 -8.33 -1.06 -10.56
N TYR A 51 -9.47 -1.43 -9.96
CA TYR A 51 -9.62 -2.68 -9.21
C TYR A 51 -9.12 -3.87 -10.00
N THR A 52 -9.50 -3.98 -11.28
CA THR A 52 -9.10 -5.10 -12.15
C THR A 52 -7.60 -5.08 -12.43
N VAL A 53 -7.03 -3.89 -12.63
CA VAL A 53 -5.58 -3.72 -12.83
C VAL A 53 -4.81 -4.18 -11.60
N ILE A 54 -5.15 -3.67 -10.41
CA ILE A 54 -4.42 -4.00 -9.18
C ILE A 54 -4.61 -5.48 -8.84
N ARG A 55 -5.86 -5.98 -8.91
CA ARG A 55 -6.18 -7.40 -8.64
C ARG A 55 -5.39 -8.34 -9.54
N SER A 56 -5.34 -8.09 -10.85
CA SER A 56 -4.62 -8.96 -11.79
C SER A 56 -3.09 -8.84 -11.70
N LYS A 57 -2.59 -7.70 -11.24
CA LYS A 57 -1.16 -7.46 -11.00
C LYS A 57 -0.67 -8.02 -9.65
N ALA A 58 -1.58 -8.23 -8.69
CA ALA A 58 -1.24 -8.67 -7.34
C ALA A 58 -0.31 -9.90 -7.35
N PHE A 59 -0.68 -10.94 -8.11
CA PHE A 59 0.10 -12.17 -8.26
C PHE A 59 1.57 -11.90 -8.62
N VAL A 60 1.82 -11.22 -9.75
CA VAL A 60 3.21 -10.98 -10.18
C VAL A 60 3.97 -10.06 -9.22
N SER A 61 3.26 -9.18 -8.51
CA SER A 61 3.86 -8.28 -7.51
C SER A 61 4.36 -9.06 -6.30
N THR A 62 3.58 -10.05 -5.84
CA THR A 62 3.97 -10.90 -4.71
C THR A 62 4.99 -11.97 -5.10
N GLU A 63 5.01 -12.43 -6.36
CA GLU A 63 6.10 -13.28 -6.87
C GLU A 63 7.46 -12.56 -6.83
N GLU A 64 7.49 -11.24 -7.08
CA GLU A 64 8.71 -10.44 -7.03
C GLU A 64 9.07 -9.97 -5.62
N LEU A 65 8.08 -9.50 -4.86
CA LEU A 65 8.33 -8.73 -3.63
C LEU A 65 7.86 -9.42 -2.36
N GLY A 66 7.11 -10.53 -2.46
CA GLY A 66 6.55 -11.23 -1.32
C GLY A 66 5.91 -10.30 -0.29
N ASP A 67 6.33 -10.45 0.96
CA ASP A 67 5.83 -9.67 2.10
C ASP A 67 6.41 -8.25 2.20
N GLN A 68 7.34 -7.87 1.31
CA GLN A 68 7.83 -6.50 1.15
C GLN A 68 6.90 -5.62 0.29
N TYR A 69 5.83 -6.20 -0.26
CA TYR A 69 4.78 -5.51 -1.00
C TYR A 69 3.49 -5.43 -0.18
N CYS A 70 2.99 -4.21 0.00
CA CYS A 70 1.79 -3.95 0.79
C CYS A 70 0.86 -2.99 0.05
N LEU A 71 -0.41 -3.38 -0.07
CA LEU A 71 -1.47 -2.54 -0.61
C LEU A 71 -2.06 -1.65 0.48
N ILE A 72 -2.43 -0.43 0.13
CA ILE A 72 -3.15 0.48 1.03
C ILE A 72 -4.38 1.04 0.32
N GLY A 73 -5.53 0.99 1.00
CA GLY A 73 -6.79 1.49 0.46
C GLY A 73 -7.76 1.98 1.54
N PRO A 74 -8.92 2.52 1.15
CA PRO A 74 -9.97 2.89 2.08
C PRO A 74 -10.68 1.63 2.61
N TYR A 75 -11.02 1.64 3.89
CA TYR A 75 -11.87 0.61 4.47
C TYR A 75 -13.33 0.81 4.03
N LYS A 76 -13.89 -0.19 3.35
CA LYS A 76 -15.30 -0.29 3.04
C LYS A 76 -15.80 -1.63 3.57
N GLU A 77 -16.54 -1.60 4.68
CA GLU A 77 -16.94 -2.79 5.45
C GLU A 77 -17.54 -3.91 4.58
N HIS A 78 -18.46 -3.54 3.67
CA HIS A 78 -19.14 -4.50 2.80
C HIS A 78 -18.19 -5.24 1.85
N CYS A 79 -17.14 -4.57 1.33
CA CYS A 79 -16.12 -5.20 0.50
C CYS A 79 -15.13 -6.00 1.35
N ALA A 80 -14.63 -5.39 2.43
CA ALA A 80 -13.59 -5.98 3.28
C ALA A 80 -14.04 -7.32 3.86
N ARG A 81 -15.29 -7.44 4.31
CA ARG A 81 -15.83 -8.68 4.89
C ARG A 81 -15.77 -9.89 3.96
N THR A 82 -15.82 -9.67 2.65
CA THR A 82 -15.82 -10.76 1.65
C THR A 82 -14.48 -10.94 0.95
N GLU A 83 -13.70 -9.86 0.84
CA GLU A 83 -12.45 -9.87 0.07
C GLU A 83 -11.20 -9.93 0.95
N VAL A 84 -11.29 -9.66 2.26
CA VAL A 84 -10.10 -9.57 3.12
C VAL A 84 -10.19 -10.55 4.27
N GLU A 85 -9.12 -11.32 4.44
CA GLU A 85 -8.86 -12.07 5.66
C GLU A 85 -8.13 -11.15 6.65
N GLU A 86 -8.82 -10.73 7.72
CA GLU A 86 -8.21 -9.88 8.75
C GLU A 86 -7.10 -10.61 9.50
N GLY A 87 -5.98 -9.92 9.73
CA GLY A 87 -4.82 -10.50 10.38
C GLY A 87 -3.66 -9.53 10.54
N PRO A 88 -2.58 -9.94 11.22
CA PRO A 88 -1.36 -9.15 11.28
C PRO A 88 -0.65 -9.10 9.92
N LEU A 89 0.14 -8.06 9.70
CA LEU A 89 1.06 -7.98 8.57
C LEU A 89 2.28 -8.89 8.82
N GLY A 90 3.01 -9.29 7.78
CA GLY A 90 4.19 -10.17 7.93
C GLY A 90 5.36 -9.53 8.67
N SER A 91 5.44 -8.19 8.71
CA SER A 91 6.50 -7.46 9.41
C SER A 91 6.05 -6.89 10.75
N GLU A 92 6.77 -7.23 11.82
CA GLU A 92 6.54 -6.65 13.16
C GLU A 92 6.69 -5.12 13.16
N SER A 93 7.64 -4.59 12.38
CA SER A 93 7.86 -3.15 12.25
C SER A 93 6.67 -2.43 11.62
N LEU A 94 6.02 -3.04 10.62
CA LEU A 94 4.78 -2.52 10.05
C LEU A 94 3.63 -2.58 11.04
N ASN A 95 3.44 -3.71 11.74
CA ASN A 95 2.39 -3.82 12.76
C ASN A 95 2.56 -2.76 13.88
N LYS A 96 3.80 -2.50 14.31
CA LYS A 96 4.10 -1.41 15.26
C LYS A 96 3.77 -0.02 14.70
N ALA A 97 4.02 0.23 13.41
CA ALA A 97 3.62 1.49 12.76
C ALA A 97 2.09 1.63 12.73
N VAL A 98 1.38 0.57 12.33
CA VAL A 98 -0.09 0.55 12.33
C VAL A 98 -0.64 0.82 13.73
N ASN A 99 -0.07 0.22 14.78
CA ASN A 99 -0.52 0.45 16.14
C ASN A 99 -0.34 1.90 16.60
N VAL A 100 0.77 2.56 16.24
CA VAL A 100 0.93 4.01 16.53
C VAL A 100 -0.15 4.84 15.85
N ILE A 101 -0.50 4.50 14.61
CA ILE A 101 -1.57 5.19 13.89
C ILE A 101 -2.94 4.92 14.53
N ARG A 102 -3.19 3.70 15.01
CA ARG A 102 -4.38 3.35 15.80
C ARG A 102 -4.45 4.16 17.11
N ASP A 103 -3.34 4.31 17.82
CA ASP A 103 -3.24 5.08 19.06
C ASP A 103 -3.52 6.59 18.86
N ARG A 104 -3.35 7.09 17.62
CA ARG A 104 -3.74 8.46 17.23
C ARG A 104 -5.25 8.63 16.99
N GLY A 105 -6.03 7.57 17.15
CA GLY A 105 -7.48 7.56 16.98
C GLY A 105 -7.96 7.17 15.58
N TYR A 106 -7.06 6.77 14.67
CA TYR A 106 -7.46 6.29 13.35
C TYR A 106 -7.85 4.81 13.42
N LYS A 107 -8.94 4.43 12.78
CA LYS A 107 -9.33 3.03 12.61
C LYS A 107 -8.65 2.47 11.37
N VAL A 108 -7.83 1.45 11.57
CA VAL A 108 -7.04 0.79 10.52
C VAL A 108 -7.18 -0.72 10.64
N HIS A 109 -7.60 -1.36 9.56
CA HIS A 109 -7.72 -2.80 9.41
C HIS A 109 -6.52 -3.34 8.63
N THR A 110 -6.02 -4.50 9.02
CA THR A 110 -4.88 -5.14 8.38
C THR A 110 -5.23 -6.58 8.04
N GLY A 111 -4.59 -7.14 7.04
CA GLY A 111 -4.82 -8.52 6.67
C GLY A 111 -4.24 -8.86 5.31
N ARG A 112 -4.89 -9.82 4.65
CA ARG A 112 -4.54 -10.31 3.33
C ARG A 112 -5.72 -10.16 2.38
N TRP A 113 -5.47 -9.66 1.17
CA TRP A 113 -6.51 -9.58 0.15
C TRP A 113 -6.66 -10.93 -0.55
N LEU A 114 -7.87 -11.49 -0.53
CA LEU A 114 -8.23 -12.82 -1.04
C LEU A 114 -8.31 -12.83 -2.58
N VAL A 115 -7.17 -12.59 -3.21
CA VAL A 115 -6.95 -12.61 -4.66
C VAL A 115 -5.66 -13.39 -4.97
N ASP A 116 -5.41 -13.68 -6.24
CA ASP A 116 -4.19 -14.35 -6.66
C ASP A 116 -2.95 -13.57 -6.18
N GLY A 117 -2.04 -14.27 -5.50
CA GLY A 117 -0.86 -13.68 -4.84
C GLY A 117 -1.01 -13.42 -3.34
N ASN A 118 -2.24 -13.38 -2.81
CA ASN A 118 -2.52 -13.15 -1.39
C ASN A 118 -1.72 -11.97 -0.77
N PRO A 119 -1.73 -10.77 -1.38
CA PRO A 119 -0.91 -9.65 -0.91
C PRO A 119 -1.35 -9.14 0.45
N GLN A 120 -0.41 -8.60 1.22
CA GLN A 120 -0.72 -7.86 2.44
C GLN A 120 -1.50 -6.59 2.10
N ILE A 121 -2.46 -6.23 2.94
CA ILE A 121 -3.27 -5.03 2.75
C ILE A 121 -3.53 -4.30 4.07
N ILE A 122 -3.51 -2.96 3.99
CA ILE A 122 -3.88 -2.04 5.04
C ILE A 122 -5.08 -1.23 4.56
N LEU A 123 -6.20 -1.31 5.28
CA LEU A 123 -7.42 -0.58 4.97
C LEU A 123 -7.69 0.50 6.02
N MET A 124 -7.79 1.75 5.59
CA MET A 124 -7.95 2.92 6.45
C MET A 124 -9.39 3.41 6.43
N ASP A 125 -10.05 3.44 7.58
CA ASP A 125 -11.40 4.01 7.70
C ASP A 125 -11.31 5.54 7.74
N VAL A 126 -11.59 6.16 6.60
CA VAL A 126 -11.58 7.63 6.45
C VAL A 126 -12.55 8.33 7.41
N GLY A 127 -13.66 7.69 7.78
CA GLY A 127 -14.62 8.25 8.73
C GLY A 127 -14.00 8.47 10.12
N SER A 128 -13.04 7.63 10.51
CA SER A 128 -12.33 7.76 11.79
C SER A 128 -11.44 9.00 11.91
N ALA A 129 -11.06 9.61 10.79
CA ALA A 129 -10.21 10.80 10.73
C ALA A 129 -10.95 12.05 10.24
N ALA A 130 -12.28 12.00 10.06
CA ALA A 130 -13.09 13.14 9.61
C ALA A 130 -12.98 14.37 10.52
N TRP A 131 -12.73 14.17 11.81
CA TRP A 131 -12.54 15.25 12.78
C TRP A 131 -11.28 16.12 12.51
N LYS A 132 -10.35 15.64 11.69
CA LYS A 132 -9.16 16.40 11.24
C LYS A 132 -9.31 17.07 9.88
N LEU A 133 -10.44 16.89 9.19
CA LEU A 133 -10.59 17.32 7.80
C LEU A 133 -10.26 18.81 7.59
N ASP A 134 -10.72 19.69 8.48
CA ASP A 134 -10.47 21.13 8.36
C ASP A 134 -8.99 21.49 8.55
N GLU A 135 -8.28 20.78 9.44
CA GLU A 135 -6.83 20.90 9.63
C GLU A 135 -6.10 20.47 8.35
N PHE A 136 -6.45 19.29 7.81
CA PHE A 136 -5.86 18.76 6.58
C PHE A 136 -6.10 19.67 5.36
N LYS A 137 -7.31 20.22 5.20
CA LYS A 137 -7.61 21.19 4.14
C LYS A 137 -6.79 22.46 4.28
N SER A 138 -6.67 22.97 5.51
CA SER A 138 -5.88 24.17 5.80
C SER A 138 -4.40 23.95 5.48
N GLU A 139 -3.84 22.81 5.88
CA GLU A 139 -2.46 22.45 5.56
C GLU A 139 -2.24 22.28 4.05
N LEU A 140 -3.15 21.61 3.35
CA LEU A 140 -3.08 21.42 1.90
C LEU A 140 -3.08 22.76 1.16
N TRP A 141 -3.98 23.67 1.54
CA TRP A 141 -4.03 25.03 0.99
C TRP A 141 -2.73 25.78 1.22
N ASN A 142 -2.23 25.78 2.47
CA ASN A 142 -1.01 26.49 2.83
C ASN A 142 0.23 25.98 2.06
N LYS A 143 0.26 24.69 1.70
CA LYS A 143 1.38 24.08 0.97
C LYS A 143 1.28 24.20 -0.54
N THR A 144 0.06 24.16 -1.10
CA THR A 144 -0.14 23.97 -2.55
C THR A 144 -1.04 25.01 -3.21
N ASN A 145 -1.75 25.82 -2.42
CA ASN A 145 -2.83 26.70 -2.87
C ASN A 145 -3.98 25.97 -3.60
N ILE A 146 -4.22 24.69 -3.25
CA ILE A 146 -5.34 23.90 -3.76
C ILE A 146 -6.46 23.91 -2.72
N GLY A 147 -7.61 24.46 -3.10
CA GLY A 147 -8.81 24.53 -2.26
C GLY A 147 -9.81 23.42 -2.60
N ILE A 148 -10.53 22.92 -1.60
CA ILE A 148 -11.43 21.77 -1.75
C ILE A 148 -12.82 22.16 -1.24
N PRO A 149 -13.87 22.15 -2.09
CA PRO A 149 -15.23 22.51 -1.70
C PRO A 149 -15.71 21.72 -0.48
N HIS A 150 -16.49 22.36 0.40
CA HIS A 150 -16.96 21.71 1.64
C HIS A 150 -17.88 20.51 1.36
N LEU A 151 -18.75 20.62 0.36
CA LEU A 151 -19.77 19.61 0.04
C LEU A 151 -19.25 18.47 -0.86
N ASP A 152 -17.98 18.53 -1.30
CA ASP A 152 -17.40 17.50 -2.15
C ASP A 152 -16.88 16.33 -1.29
N ILE A 153 -17.72 15.33 -1.11
CA ILE A 153 -17.44 14.16 -0.26
C ILE A 153 -16.27 13.35 -0.81
N GLU A 154 -16.18 13.17 -2.12
CA GLU A 154 -15.12 12.37 -2.74
C GLU A 154 -13.75 13.02 -2.54
N CYS A 155 -13.66 14.34 -2.75
CA CYS A 155 -12.42 15.06 -2.49
C CYS A 155 -12.09 15.10 -0.99
N ASN A 156 -13.09 15.23 -0.12
CA ASN A 156 -12.88 15.19 1.32
C ASN A 156 -12.29 13.85 1.77
N ASP A 157 -12.89 12.74 1.33
CA ASP A 157 -12.41 11.40 1.66
C ASP A 157 -11.00 11.15 1.08
N ALA A 158 -10.72 11.62 -0.14
CA ALA A 158 -9.41 11.49 -0.76
C ALA A 158 -8.31 12.21 0.03
N ILE A 159 -8.61 13.39 0.57
CA ILE A 159 -7.67 14.13 1.44
C ILE A 159 -7.43 13.35 2.71
N ILE A 160 -8.49 12.91 3.39
CA ILE A 160 -8.37 12.17 4.64
C ILE A 160 -7.51 10.92 4.42
N LEU A 161 -7.82 10.13 3.40
CA LEU A 161 -7.03 8.95 3.04
C LEU A 161 -5.56 9.32 2.78
N GLY A 162 -5.31 10.36 1.99
CA GLY A 162 -3.97 10.84 1.67
C GLY A 162 -3.14 11.20 2.91
N TYR A 163 -3.75 11.91 3.86
CA TYR A 163 -3.10 12.28 5.13
C TYR A 163 -2.89 11.07 6.05
N MET A 164 -3.86 10.17 6.17
CA MET A 164 -3.69 8.93 6.94
C MET A 164 -2.56 8.06 6.39
N VAL A 165 -2.44 7.97 5.05
CA VAL A 165 -1.34 7.28 4.37
C VAL A 165 -0.01 7.98 4.63
N ALA A 166 0.04 9.31 4.54
CA ALA A 166 1.26 10.08 4.81
C ALA A 166 1.73 9.94 6.27
N ASP A 167 0.82 9.96 7.23
CA ASP A 167 1.10 9.73 8.64
C ASP A 167 1.67 8.32 8.86
N PHE A 168 1.04 7.31 8.27
CA PHE A 168 1.52 5.92 8.33
C PHE A 168 2.92 5.77 7.73
N LEU A 169 3.15 6.27 6.52
CA LEU A 169 4.45 6.18 5.85
C LEU A 169 5.55 6.95 6.62
N SER A 170 5.19 8.03 7.32
CA SER A 170 6.12 8.75 8.20
C SER A 170 6.57 7.89 9.38
N GLU A 171 5.65 7.14 10.00
CA GLU A 171 5.97 6.17 11.06
C GLU A 171 6.84 5.02 10.55
N VAL A 172 6.51 4.47 9.39
CA VAL A 172 7.29 3.41 8.73
C VAL A 172 8.73 3.89 8.48
N LYS A 173 8.90 5.07 7.87
CA LYS A 173 10.21 5.67 7.60
C LYS A 173 11.02 5.90 8.88
N GLY A 174 10.37 6.39 9.95
CA GLY A 174 11.00 6.60 11.25
C GLY A 174 11.55 5.31 11.87
N ARG A 175 10.85 4.19 11.67
CA ARG A 175 11.23 2.87 12.20
C ARG A 175 12.33 2.20 11.38
N PHE A 176 12.22 2.24 10.05
CA PHE A 176 13.23 1.64 9.18
C PHE A 176 14.58 2.35 9.25
N LYS A 177 14.61 3.67 9.50
CA LYS A 177 15.86 4.37 9.81
C LYS A 177 16.52 3.86 11.10
N LYS A 178 15.75 3.58 12.15
CA LYS A 178 16.30 3.08 13.43
C LYS A 178 16.87 1.66 13.30
N MET A 179 16.32 0.84 12.42
CA MET A 179 16.77 -0.53 12.18
C MET A 179 18.13 -0.57 11.46
N CYS A 180 18.34 0.32 10.47
CA CYS A 180 19.63 0.42 9.77
C CYS A 180 20.78 0.99 10.63
N PHE A 181 20.47 1.61 11.77
CA PHE A 181 21.46 2.25 12.65
C PHE A 181 21.64 1.54 14.01
N ASN A 182 21.09 0.33 14.20
CA ASN A 182 21.31 -0.43 15.43
C ASN A 182 22.60 -1.26 15.31
N PRO A 183 23.70 -0.94 16.05
CA PRO A 183 24.98 -1.64 15.92
C PRO A 183 24.99 -3.04 16.56
N ALA A 184 23.86 -3.51 17.11
CA ALA A 184 23.79 -4.75 17.88
C ALA A 184 23.60 -6.03 17.02
N LEU A 185 23.72 -5.94 15.68
CA LEU A 185 23.64 -7.08 14.76
C LEU A 185 24.78 -7.12 13.72
N ASN A 186 25.94 -6.56 14.04
CA ASN A 186 27.21 -6.88 13.36
C ASN A 186 28.22 -7.42 14.37
#